data_AF-A0A072U986-F1
#
_entry.id   AF-A0A072U986-F1
#
_cell.length_a   1.000
_cell.length_b   1.000
_cell.length_c   1.000
_cell.angle_alpha   90.00
_cell.angle_beta   90.00
_cell.angle_gamma   90.00
#
_symmetry.space_group_name_H-M   'P 1'
#
loop_
_entity.id
_entity.type
_entity.pdbx_description
1 polymer ?
#
loop_
_entity_poly.entity_id
_entity_poly.type
_entity_poly.pdbx_seq_one_letter_code
_entity_poly.pdbx_strand_id
1 'polypeptide(L)'
;MEKEIKNQIPHCLIIPYPTQGHINPMLQFSKRLLQKGLKVTLVNTISSSKTFKTINLNTSIEFETISDGFDDGGLTAAKNIETYIETFRRTGSQTLTQLLHKLTKSNNSIDCVIHDAFLPWVVDVAKEFELYVAVFLTQACCVNSINFHAFKGWLDLPLLEKEIVLPGLPKLEAADLPSFLYKYGTHPGYFDILTNQFSMIDQVDWVLANTFYELEPEVVDWLKKIWSLKTIGPCVPSMFLDRRIQDDNDYGINIFNPNSESCIKWLDDKPKGSVVYVSFGSRSSLSEDQTEEIAYGLKNCGRFFIWVVRESEKSKIPKGFSETLEKGLIVTWCQQLEVFAHEAVGCFVTHCGWNSTLEALSLGVPMIAMPIWTDQITNAKFIVDVWKIAVKGVGDEKGVVRRESIEDCIREIMETEKGNELKNNAIKWKNVSKKSVDEGGSSDKNIVEFVNELMLRRKKF
;
A
#
# COMPACT_ATOMS: atom_id res chain seq x y z
N MET A 1 -3.93 25.31 40.58
CA MET A 1 -4.20 25.26 39.13
C MET A 1 -4.04 23.81 38.63
N GLU A 2 -4.64 22.86 39.36
CA GLU A 2 -4.41 21.40 39.24
C GLU A 2 -5.72 20.61 39.06
N LYS A 3 -6.76 21.26 38.54
CA LYS A 3 -8.08 20.63 38.35
C LYS A 3 -8.69 21.07 37.03
N GLU A 4 -8.07 20.68 35.92
CA GLU A 4 -8.73 20.68 34.60
C GLU A 4 -8.13 19.73 33.55
N ILE A 5 -7.29 18.74 33.92
CA ILE A 5 -6.81 17.69 32.98
C ILE A 5 -7.85 16.55 32.86
N LYS A 6 -9.15 16.84 33.04
CA LYS A 6 -10.23 15.86 32.85
C LYS A 6 -10.88 16.07 31.48
N ASN A 7 -10.73 15.07 30.59
CA ASN A 7 -11.54 14.80 29.39
C ASN A 7 -11.15 15.43 28.04
N GLN A 8 -9.89 15.75 27.76
CA GLN A 8 -9.49 16.00 26.37
C GLN A 8 -9.10 14.71 25.65
N ILE A 9 -9.72 14.49 24.48
CA ILE A 9 -9.48 13.37 23.58
C ILE A 9 -8.07 13.51 22.96
N PRO A 10 -7.23 12.46 22.91
CA PRO A 10 -5.95 12.55 22.22
C PRO A 10 -6.07 12.81 20.74
N HIS A 11 -5.18 13.66 20.25
CA HIS A 11 -5.19 14.12 18.88
C HIS A 11 -3.94 13.66 18.15
N CYS A 12 -4.13 12.87 17.10
CA CYS A 12 -3.07 12.45 16.19
C CYS A 12 -3.06 13.28 14.91
N LEU A 13 -1.86 13.73 14.51
CA LEU A 13 -1.58 14.32 13.21
C LEU A 13 -1.03 13.23 12.28
N ILE A 14 -1.67 12.99 11.14
CA ILE A 14 -1.33 11.88 10.23
C ILE A 14 -0.74 12.45 8.95
N ILE A 15 0.49 12.05 8.59
CA ILE A 15 1.24 12.64 7.47
C ILE A 15 1.69 11.54 6.50
N PRO A 16 0.85 11.16 5.50
CA PRO A 16 1.24 10.23 4.46
C PRO A 16 2.26 10.80 3.48
N TYR A 17 3.04 9.91 2.84
CA TYR A 17 3.76 10.28 1.62
C TYR A 17 2.73 10.59 0.50
N PRO A 18 2.93 11.63 -0.34
CA PRO A 18 1.89 12.20 -1.21
C PRO A 18 1.59 11.36 -2.47
N THR A 19 1.20 10.10 -2.26
CA THR A 19 0.83 9.15 -3.31
C THR A 19 -0.34 8.28 -2.85
N GLN A 20 -1.20 7.88 -3.79
CA GLN A 20 -2.42 7.12 -3.48
C GLN A 20 -2.15 5.86 -2.63
N GLY A 21 -1.07 5.13 -2.91
CA GLY A 21 -0.72 3.90 -2.19
C GLY A 21 -0.28 4.12 -0.74
N HIS A 22 0.05 5.34 -0.35
CA HIS A 22 0.45 5.70 1.01
C HIS A 22 -0.69 6.43 1.75
N ILE A 23 -1.41 7.31 1.04
CA ILE A 23 -2.58 8.03 1.56
C ILE A 23 -3.68 7.05 1.99
N ASN A 24 -4.00 6.05 1.15
CA ASN A 24 -5.08 5.09 1.42
C ASN A 24 -4.93 4.36 2.75
N PRO A 25 -3.84 3.60 3.00
CA PRO A 25 -3.74 2.84 4.24
C PRO A 25 -3.68 3.74 5.49
N MET A 26 -3.04 4.92 5.40
CA MET A 26 -2.97 5.84 6.54
C MET A 26 -4.33 6.51 6.82
N LEU A 27 -5.12 6.82 5.79
CA LEU A 27 -6.50 7.28 5.95
C LEU A 27 -7.39 6.18 6.56
N GLN A 28 -7.28 4.93 6.11
CA GLN A 28 -8.02 3.83 6.71
C GLN A 28 -7.62 3.57 8.16
N PHE A 29 -6.33 3.69 8.49
CA PHE A 29 -5.87 3.65 9.87
C PHE A 29 -6.44 4.82 10.70
N SER A 30 -6.54 6.02 10.12
CA SER A 30 -7.15 7.19 10.76
C SER A 30 -8.61 6.94 11.15
N LYS A 31 -9.40 6.28 10.28
CA LYS A 31 -10.78 5.88 10.60
C LYS A 31 -10.83 4.91 11.80
N ARG A 32 -9.87 4.00 11.91
CA ARG A 32 -9.73 3.09 13.07
C ARG A 32 -9.40 3.85 14.35
N LEU A 33 -8.51 4.84 14.29
CA LEU A 33 -8.19 5.67 15.45
C LEU A 33 -9.41 6.48 15.93
N LEU A 34 -10.20 7.05 15.00
CA LEU A 34 -11.46 7.72 15.34
C LEU A 34 -12.44 6.75 16.04
N GLN A 35 -12.60 5.53 15.52
CA GLN A 35 -13.44 4.50 16.13
C GLN A 35 -12.99 4.15 17.57
N LYS A 36 -11.69 4.24 17.86
CA LYS A 36 -11.11 4.03 19.20
C LYS A 36 -11.13 5.29 20.08
N GLY A 37 -11.80 6.35 19.63
CA GLY A 37 -12.05 7.55 20.42
C GLY A 37 -10.92 8.58 20.38
N LEU A 38 -10.04 8.54 19.39
CA LEU A 38 -9.05 9.59 19.15
C LEU A 38 -9.61 10.67 18.22
N LYS A 39 -9.03 11.86 18.30
CA LYS A 39 -9.17 12.91 17.29
C LYS A 39 -8.07 12.73 16.25
N VAL A 40 -8.38 12.99 14.98
CA VAL A 40 -7.43 12.85 13.89
C VAL A 40 -7.47 14.06 12.95
N THR A 41 -6.28 14.57 12.61
CA THR A 41 -6.09 15.50 11.48
C THR A 41 -5.19 14.83 10.45
N LEU A 42 -5.67 14.68 9.23
CA LEU A 42 -4.89 14.23 8.08
C LEU A 42 -4.22 15.44 7.43
N VAL A 43 -2.90 15.36 7.23
CA VAL A 43 -2.10 16.40 6.60
C VAL A 43 -1.59 15.89 5.27
N ASN A 44 -1.96 16.55 4.17
CA ASN A 44 -1.43 16.21 2.86
C ASN A 44 -0.67 17.38 2.24
N THR A 45 0.14 17.12 1.22
CA THR A 45 0.80 18.19 0.48
C THR A 45 -0.23 18.99 -0.33
N ILE A 46 -0.02 20.30 -0.47
CA ILE A 46 -0.86 21.16 -1.33
C ILE A 46 -0.93 20.61 -2.75
N SER A 47 0.20 20.19 -3.31
CA SER A 47 0.31 19.61 -4.65
C SER A 47 -0.59 18.37 -4.81
N SER A 48 -0.50 17.39 -3.89
CA SER A 48 -1.32 16.18 -3.93
C SER A 48 -2.81 16.49 -3.72
N SER A 49 -3.15 17.40 -2.81
CA SER A 49 -4.55 17.79 -2.55
C SER A 49 -5.23 18.39 -3.79
N LYS A 50 -4.49 19.12 -4.64
CA LYS A 50 -5.00 19.62 -5.93
C LYS A 50 -5.31 18.51 -6.94
N THR A 51 -4.74 17.31 -6.78
CA THR A 51 -4.97 16.17 -7.69
C THR A 51 -6.20 15.35 -7.34
N PHE A 52 -6.76 15.52 -6.14
CA PHE A 52 -7.91 14.76 -5.67
C PHE A 52 -9.12 15.03 -6.54
N LYS A 53 -9.69 13.96 -7.09
CA LYS A 53 -10.91 14.01 -7.89
C LYS A 53 -12.15 13.82 -7.04
N THR A 54 -12.05 12.96 -6.03
CA THR A 54 -13.09 12.76 -5.03
C THR A 54 -12.48 12.72 -3.64
N ILE A 55 -13.13 13.41 -2.70
CA ILE A 55 -12.84 13.37 -1.27
C ILE A 55 -14.19 13.11 -0.59
N ASN A 56 -14.35 11.91 -0.06
CA ASN A 56 -15.50 11.50 0.71
C ASN A 56 -15.04 10.84 1.99
N LEU A 57 -14.72 11.66 2.99
CA LEU A 57 -14.18 11.15 4.25
C LEU A 57 -15.25 10.47 5.09
N ASN A 58 -16.54 10.82 4.95
CA ASN A 58 -17.67 10.33 5.76
C ASN A 58 -17.38 10.23 7.28
N THR A 59 -16.48 11.08 7.77
CA THR A 59 -15.91 10.99 9.12
C THR A 59 -15.55 12.39 9.63
N SER A 60 -15.27 12.49 10.93
CA SER A 60 -14.82 13.72 11.59
C SER A 60 -13.31 14.00 11.44
N ILE A 61 -12.63 13.37 10.46
CA ILE A 61 -11.21 13.61 10.18
C ILE A 61 -11.05 15.05 9.70
N GLU A 62 -10.27 15.85 10.43
CA GLU A 62 -9.90 17.19 10.00
C GLU A 62 -8.84 17.10 8.89
N PHE A 63 -8.86 18.04 7.95
CA PHE A 63 -7.94 18.05 6.82
C PHE A 63 -7.11 19.35 6.82
N GLU A 64 -5.79 19.21 6.81
CA GLU A 64 -4.84 20.32 6.75
C GLU A 64 -3.82 20.06 5.64
N THR A 65 -3.06 21.09 5.27
CA THR A 65 -2.05 20.97 4.23
C THR A 65 -0.70 21.54 4.62
N ILE A 66 0.36 20.96 4.05
CA ILE A 66 1.73 21.48 4.06
C ILE A 66 2.24 21.62 2.62
N SER A 67 3.32 22.35 2.41
CA SER A 67 3.93 22.47 1.08
C SER A 67 5.02 21.43 0.90
N ASP A 68 5.07 20.81 -0.27
CA ASP A 68 6.22 20.00 -0.72
C ASP A 68 7.27 20.84 -1.47
N GLY A 69 7.06 22.16 -1.53
CA GLY A 69 7.85 23.10 -2.33
C GLY A 69 7.56 23.06 -3.83
N PHE A 70 6.59 22.24 -4.26
CA PHE A 70 6.17 22.09 -5.65
C PHE A 70 4.64 22.12 -5.76
N ASP A 71 4.01 23.08 -5.09
CA ASP A 71 2.55 23.13 -4.89
C ASP A 71 1.71 23.06 -6.17
N ASP A 72 2.26 23.40 -7.34
CA ASP A 72 1.54 23.40 -8.63
C ASP A 72 1.72 22.14 -9.49
N GLY A 73 2.63 21.23 -9.13
CA GLY A 73 2.86 20.01 -9.92
C GLY A 73 3.53 18.85 -9.20
N GLY A 74 3.76 18.98 -7.90
CA GLY A 74 4.41 17.98 -7.05
C GLY A 74 5.72 17.46 -7.65
N LEU A 75 5.94 16.15 -7.55
CA LEU A 75 7.13 15.50 -8.08
C LEU A 75 7.37 15.78 -9.57
N THR A 76 6.33 15.94 -10.39
CA THR A 76 6.49 16.18 -11.84
C THR A 76 7.01 17.58 -12.17
N ALA A 77 6.85 18.55 -11.26
CA ALA A 77 7.42 19.88 -11.40
C ALA A 77 8.88 19.95 -10.92
N ALA A 78 9.37 18.92 -10.22
CA ALA A 78 10.75 18.85 -9.80
C ALA A 78 11.68 18.41 -10.95
N LYS A 79 12.93 18.88 -10.93
CA LYS A 79 13.96 18.52 -11.92
C LYS A 79 14.24 17.02 -11.93
N ASN A 80 14.30 16.43 -10.74
CA ASN A 80 14.53 15.01 -10.48
C ASN A 80 14.02 14.67 -9.07
N ILE A 81 14.03 13.38 -8.74
CA ILE A 81 13.53 12.87 -7.46
C ILE A 81 14.38 13.38 -6.28
N GLU A 82 15.69 13.53 -6.45
CA GLU A 82 16.61 14.00 -5.41
C GLU A 82 16.29 15.46 -5.03
N THR A 83 16.04 16.32 -6.02
CA THR A 83 15.64 17.71 -5.81
C THR A 83 14.28 17.79 -5.12
N TYR A 84 13.36 16.90 -5.49
CA TYR A 84 12.05 16.81 -4.84
C TYR A 84 12.18 16.47 -3.36
N ILE A 85 12.93 15.42 -3.02
CA ILE A 85 13.14 14.97 -1.63
C ILE A 85 13.78 16.08 -0.79
N GLU A 86 14.87 16.68 -1.26
CA GLU A 86 15.60 17.71 -0.52
C GLU A 86 14.74 18.96 -0.29
N THR A 87 13.98 19.36 -1.30
CA THR A 87 13.07 20.51 -1.21
C THR A 87 11.89 20.20 -0.30
N PHE A 88 11.29 19.01 -0.40
CA PHE A 88 10.19 18.61 0.45
C PHE A 88 10.65 18.50 1.90
N ARG A 89 11.84 17.94 2.17
CA ARG A 89 12.44 17.96 3.51
C ARG A 89 12.52 19.38 4.07
N ARG A 90 13.10 20.33 3.31
CA ARG A 90 13.29 21.72 3.75
C ARG A 90 11.97 22.48 3.91
N THR A 91 11.15 22.52 2.86
CA THR A 91 9.90 23.30 2.82
C THR A 91 8.79 22.62 3.63
N GLY A 92 8.70 21.30 3.58
CA GLY A 92 7.77 20.49 4.37
C GLY A 92 8.02 20.65 5.86
N SER A 93 9.29 20.63 6.31
CA SER A 93 9.60 20.90 7.73
C SER A 93 9.14 22.28 8.14
N GLN A 94 9.47 23.33 7.37
CA GLN A 94 9.09 24.71 7.68
C GLN A 94 7.56 24.89 7.75
N THR A 95 6.83 24.34 6.79
CA THR A 95 5.37 24.47 6.74
C THR A 95 4.66 23.58 7.75
N LEU A 96 5.24 22.43 8.12
CA LEU A 96 4.76 21.61 9.23
C LEU A 96 4.92 22.31 10.57
N THR A 97 6.08 22.93 10.84
CA THR A 97 6.30 23.76 12.05
C THR A 97 5.26 24.88 12.15
N GLN A 98 4.96 25.56 11.04
CA GLN A 98 3.93 26.60 11.00
C GLN A 98 2.54 26.04 11.31
N LEU A 99 2.19 24.88 10.73
CA LEU A 99 0.94 24.20 10.99
C LEU A 99 0.80 23.78 12.46
N LEU A 100 1.84 23.21 13.06
CA LEU A 100 1.85 22.84 14.47
C LEU A 100 1.64 24.06 15.38
N HIS A 101 2.32 25.18 15.12
CA HIS A 101 2.06 26.43 15.84
C HIS A 101 0.63 26.94 15.69
N LYS A 102 0.04 26.83 14.49
CA LYS A 102 -1.36 27.20 14.23
C LYS A 102 -2.31 26.34 15.07
N LEU A 103 -2.13 25.02 15.06
CA LEU A 103 -2.99 24.07 15.77
C LEU A 103 -2.89 24.22 17.29
N THR A 104 -1.69 24.45 17.83
CA THR A 104 -1.48 24.73 19.25
C THR A 104 -2.21 26.01 19.69
N LYS A 105 -2.19 27.08 18.86
CA LYS A 105 -2.88 28.34 19.16
C LYS A 105 -4.41 28.23 19.13
N SER A 106 -4.96 27.31 18.35
CA SER A 106 -6.40 27.09 18.25
C SER A 106 -6.96 26.13 19.31
N ASN A 107 -6.23 25.88 20.41
CA ASN A 107 -6.55 24.87 21.42
C ASN A 107 -6.78 23.47 20.82
N ASN A 108 -6.10 23.16 19.71
CA ASN A 108 -6.13 21.86 19.03
C ASN A 108 -4.79 21.15 19.26
N SER A 109 -4.44 20.92 20.53
CA SER A 109 -3.12 20.40 20.91
C SER A 109 -2.94 18.98 20.36
N ILE A 110 -1.91 18.81 19.54
CA ILE A 110 -1.48 17.51 19.03
C ILE A 110 -0.76 16.76 20.15
N ASP A 111 -1.05 15.46 20.30
CA ASP A 111 -0.34 14.57 21.23
C ASP A 111 0.65 13.66 20.51
N CYS A 112 0.35 13.28 19.25
CA CYS A 112 1.14 12.32 18.49
C CYS A 112 1.17 12.68 17.00
N VAL A 113 2.33 12.52 16.37
CA VAL A 113 2.50 12.58 14.92
C VAL A 113 2.72 11.16 14.40
N ILE A 114 1.85 10.71 13.48
CA ILE A 114 2.00 9.45 12.76
C ILE A 114 2.39 9.78 11.32
N HIS A 115 3.63 9.52 10.95
CA HIS A 115 4.16 9.89 9.64
C HIS A 115 4.54 8.66 8.82
N ASP A 116 4.47 8.80 7.50
CA ASP A 116 4.98 7.80 6.57
C ASP A 116 6.50 7.64 6.74
N ALA A 117 6.98 6.40 6.67
CA ALA A 117 8.39 6.09 6.78
C ALA A 117 9.26 6.81 5.75
N PHE A 118 8.72 7.20 4.60
CA PHE A 118 9.47 7.94 3.57
C PHE A 118 9.73 9.41 3.94
N LEU A 119 9.20 9.88 5.08
CA LEU A 119 9.35 11.25 5.57
C LEU A 119 10.09 11.28 6.94
N PRO A 120 11.32 10.76 7.04
CA PRO A 120 12.02 10.65 8.33
C PRO A 120 12.29 12.01 8.99
N TRP A 121 12.33 13.10 8.21
CA TRP A 121 12.50 14.47 8.70
C TRP A 121 11.33 14.97 9.57
N VAL A 122 10.16 14.32 9.50
CA VAL A 122 9.03 14.65 10.38
C VAL A 122 9.36 14.38 11.85
N VAL A 123 10.25 13.42 12.13
CA VAL A 123 10.66 13.08 13.48
C VAL A 123 11.33 14.28 14.17
N ASP A 124 12.21 14.99 13.48
CA ASP A 124 12.90 16.16 14.03
C ASP A 124 11.89 17.27 14.40
N VAL A 125 10.97 17.58 13.48
CA VAL A 125 9.94 18.60 13.71
C VAL A 125 9.01 18.21 14.85
N ALA A 126 8.57 16.96 14.93
CA ALA A 126 7.67 16.51 15.99
C ALA A 126 8.34 16.59 17.38
N LYS A 127 9.64 16.28 17.47
CA LYS A 127 10.41 16.36 18.71
C LYS A 127 10.63 17.79 19.20
N GLU A 128 10.77 18.77 18.32
CA GLU A 128 10.83 20.20 18.70
C GLU A 128 9.57 20.66 19.44
N PHE A 129 8.44 19.98 19.21
CA PHE A 129 7.15 20.24 19.85
C PHE A 129 6.83 19.24 20.98
N GLU A 130 7.81 18.42 21.39
CA GLU A 130 7.66 17.40 22.44
C GLU A 130 6.50 16.41 22.18
N LEU A 131 6.21 16.14 20.90
CA LEU A 131 5.15 15.22 20.49
C LEU A 131 5.64 13.78 20.50
N TYR A 132 4.74 12.84 20.81
CA TYR A 132 5.02 11.44 20.53
C TYR A 132 5.07 11.20 19.01
N VAL A 133 5.89 10.23 18.59
CA VAL A 133 6.10 9.95 17.17
C VAL A 133 5.88 8.49 16.87
N ALA A 134 5.01 8.20 15.89
CA ALA A 134 4.91 6.88 15.30
C ALA A 134 5.30 6.94 13.82
N VAL A 135 6.11 5.99 13.37
CA VAL A 135 6.38 5.79 11.95
C VAL A 135 5.44 4.73 11.38
N PHE A 136 4.90 4.99 10.20
CA PHE A 136 3.97 4.12 9.49
C PHE A 136 4.66 3.46 8.29
N LEU A 137 4.77 2.13 8.31
CA LEU A 137 5.31 1.31 7.24
C LEU A 137 4.16 0.90 6.29
N THR A 138 4.19 1.42 5.06
CA THR A 138 3.20 1.11 4.01
C THR A 138 3.60 -0.08 3.14
N GLN A 139 4.72 -0.72 3.42
CA GLN A 139 5.22 -1.95 2.77
C GLN A 139 5.11 -3.16 3.72
N ALA A 140 5.22 -4.38 3.18
CA ALA A 140 5.24 -5.62 3.95
C ALA A 140 6.39 -5.67 4.97
N CYS A 141 6.22 -6.41 6.08
CA CYS A 141 7.29 -6.54 7.08
C CYS A 141 8.54 -7.21 6.49
N CYS A 142 8.39 -8.16 5.56
CA CYS A 142 9.51 -8.80 4.89
C CYS A 142 10.36 -7.82 4.07
N VAL A 143 9.70 -6.91 3.34
CA VAL A 143 10.35 -5.85 2.55
C VAL A 143 11.08 -4.88 3.47
N ASN A 144 10.43 -4.43 4.53
CA ASN A 144 11.04 -3.51 5.50
C ASN A 144 12.23 -4.15 6.21
N SER A 145 12.17 -5.44 6.55
CA SER A 145 13.30 -6.19 7.09
C SER A 145 14.49 -6.18 6.13
N ILE A 146 14.28 -6.50 4.85
CA ILE A 146 15.34 -6.50 3.84
C ILE A 146 15.97 -5.09 3.71
N ASN A 147 15.15 -4.05 3.55
CA ASN A 147 15.65 -2.69 3.40
C ASN A 147 16.39 -2.20 4.67
N PHE A 148 15.96 -2.64 5.86
CA PHE A 148 16.65 -2.31 7.10
C PHE A 148 18.03 -2.96 7.20
N HIS A 149 18.18 -4.22 6.77
CA HIS A 149 19.49 -4.87 6.69
C HIS A 149 20.42 -4.15 5.71
N ALA A 150 19.91 -3.72 4.56
CA ALA A 150 20.67 -2.90 3.62
C ALA A 150 21.08 -1.56 4.25
N PHE A 151 20.15 -0.87 4.93
CA PHE A 151 20.43 0.40 5.62
C PHE A 151 21.49 0.27 6.71
N LYS A 152 21.44 -0.78 7.53
CA LYS A 152 22.44 -1.03 8.59
C LYS A 152 23.79 -1.55 8.05
N GLY A 153 23.89 -1.81 6.74
CA GLY A 153 25.10 -2.41 6.14
C GLY A 153 25.32 -3.87 6.54
N TRP A 154 24.25 -4.57 6.95
CA TRP A 154 24.28 -6.00 7.27
C TRP A 154 24.03 -6.88 6.04
N LEU A 155 23.63 -6.25 4.93
CA LEU A 155 23.50 -6.86 3.62
C LEU A 155 24.43 -6.11 2.66
N ASP A 156 25.45 -6.79 2.17
CA ASP A 156 26.45 -6.20 1.28
C ASP A 156 25.87 -5.89 -0.11
N LEU A 157 26.13 -4.68 -0.60
CA LEU A 157 25.69 -4.21 -1.91
C LEU A 157 26.90 -3.84 -2.80
N PRO A 158 26.89 -4.19 -4.11
CA PRO A 158 25.87 -4.99 -4.81
C PRO A 158 25.81 -6.43 -4.31
N LEU A 159 24.65 -7.08 -4.44
CA LEU A 159 24.45 -8.46 -4.02
C LEU A 159 25.33 -9.40 -4.86
N LEU A 160 26.35 -10.01 -4.25
CA LEU A 160 27.24 -10.99 -4.91
C LEU A 160 26.83 -12.44 -4.63
N GLU A 161 26.12 -12.66 -3.52
CA GLU A 161 25.67 -13.98 -3.10
C GLU A 161 24.44 -14.42 -3.90
N LYS A 162 24.40 -15.71 -4.25
CA LYS A 162 23.25 -16.30 -4.94
C LYS A 162 22.06 -16.48 -4.02
N GLU A 163 22.33 -16.74 -2.74
CA GLU A 163 21.35 -17.09 -1.73
C GLU A 163 21.47 -16.10 -0.58
N ILE A 164 20.37 -15.44 -0.23
CA ILE A 164 20.28 -14.44 0.81
C ILE A 164 19.47 -15.04 1.96
N VAL A 165 20.08 -15.12 3.14
CA VAL A 165 19.45 -15.62 4.37
C VAL A 165 19.41 -14.50 5.39
N LEU A 166 18.21 -14.04 5.72
CA LEU A 166 17.98 -12.99 6.69
C LEU A 166 17.07 -13.50 7.82
N PRO A 167 17.23 -13.00 9.06
CA PRO A 167 16.42 -13.39 10.19
C PRO A 167 14.92 -13.23 9.94
N GLY A 168 14.15 -14.28 10.24
CA GLY A 168 12.68 -14.30 10.11
C GLY A 168 12.16 -14.34 8.67
N LEU A 169 13.05 -14.47 7.67
CA LEU A 169 12.69 -14.60 6.26
C LEU A 169 13.00 -16.01 5.75
N PRO A 170 12.21 -16.51 4.77
CA PRO A 170 12.61 -17.70 4.04
C PRO A 170 13.92 -17.43 3.29
N LYS A 171 14.56 -18.50 2.82
CA LYS A 171 15.70 -18.38 1.91
C LYS A 171 15.28 -17.65 0.64
N LEU A 172 15.98 -16.57 0.30
CA LEU A 172 15.73 -15.74 -0.87
C LEU A 172 16.86 -15.87 -1.88
N GLU A 173 16.56 -15.63 -3.15
CA GLU A 173 17.58 -15.34 -4.15
C GLU A 173 17.78 -13.83 -4.27
N ALA A 174 18.91 -13.38 -4.82
CA ALA A 174 19.10 -11.95 -5.08
C ALA A 174 17.95 -11.34 -5.91
N ALA A 175 17.42 -12.10 -6.88
CA ALA A 175 16.30 -11.69 -7.72
C ALA A 175 14.93 -11.68 -7.00
N ASP A 176 14.85 -12.11 -5.74
CA ASP A 176 13.66 -12.02 -4.90
C ASP A 176 13.65 -10.74 -4.04
N LEU A 177 14.79 -10.04 -3.93
CA LEU A 177 14.91 -8.79 -3.18
C LEU A 177 14.31 -7.61 -3.95
N PRO A 178 14.03 -6.48 -3.27
CA PRO A 178 13.54 -5.27 -3.92
C PRO A 178 14.42 -4.84 -5.10
N SER A 179 13.81 -4.31 -6.16
CA SER A 179 14.47 -4.15 -7.46
C SER A 179 15.72 -3.27 -7.44
N PHE A 180 15.80 -2.31 -6.51
CA PHE A 180 16.92 -1.41 -6.34
C PHE A 180 18.09 -2.02 -5.56
N LEU A 181 17.89 -3.13 -4.83
CA LEU A 181 18.97 -3.90 -4.22
C LEU A 181 19.54 -4.90 -5.24
N TYR A 182 18.66 -5.60 -5.97
CA TYR A 182 19.10 -6.56 -6.98
C TYR A 182 19.71 -5.88 -8.22
N LYS A 183 19.10 -4.81 -8.73
CA LYS A 183 19.67 -3.95 -9.78
C LYS A 183 20.29 -2.72 -9.13
N TYR A 184 21.27 -2.94 -8.26
CA TYR A 184 21.93 -1.88 -7.52
C TYR A 184 22.44 -0.75 -8.45
N GLY A 185 22.18 0.50 -8.06
CA GLY A 185 22.56 1.69 -8.84
C GLY A 185 21.60 2.12 -9.96
N THR A 186 20.54 1.37 -10.27
CA THR A 186 19.61 1.74 -11.36
C THR A 186 18.64 2.86 -11.01
N HIS A 187 18.36 3.09 -9.73
CA HIS A 187 17.38 4.08 -9.25
C HIS A 187 17.88 4.78 -7.97
N PRO A 188 18.97 5.57 -8.03
CA PRO A 188 19.65 6.09 -6.84
C PRO A 188 18.73 6.91 -5.92
N GLY A 189 17.95 7.86 -6.43
CA GLY A 189 17.05 8.63 -5.56
C GLY A 189 15.92 7.81 -4.91
N TYR A 190 15.45 6.73 -5.53
CA TYR A 190 14.48 5.82 -4.87
C TYR A 190 15.15 4.90 -3.85
N PHE A 191 16.38 4.47 -4.12
CA PHE A 191 17.21 3.75 -3.16
C PHE A 191 17.43 4.61 -1.90
N ASP A 192 17.70 5.90 -2.07
CA ASP A 192 17.88 6.83 -0.95
C ASP A 192 16.60 6.99 -0.13
N ILE A 193 15.42 7.06 -0.73
CA ILE A 193 14.15 7.09 0.03
C ILE A 193 14.00 5.83 0.89
N LEU A 194 14.21 4.67 0.28
CA LEU A 194 13.91 3.37 0.90
C LEU A 194 14.94 2.93 1.92
N THR A 195 16.18 3.42 1.82
CA THR A 195 17.18 3.21 2.86
C THR A 195 17.05 4.24 3.98
N ASN A 196 16.84 5.52 3.65
CA ASN A 196 16.69 6.57 4.65
C ASN A 196 15.40 6.49 5.47
N GLN A 197 14.41 5.68 5.08
CA GLN A 197 13.20 5.45 5.88
C GLN A 197 13.48 4.96 7.31
N PHE A 198 14.68 4.38 7.55
CA PHE A 198 15.10 3.88 8.87
C PHE A 198 16.08 4.81 9.60
N SER A 199 16.48 5.94 8.99
CA SER A 199 17.47 6.88 9.55
C SER A 199 17.11 7.39 10.95
N MET A 200 15.81 7.51 11.21
CA MET A 200 15.25 8.03 12.47
C MET A 200 14.42 6.97 13.22
N ILE A 201 14.49 5.69 12.85
CA ILE A 201 13.60 4.67 13.44
C ILE A 201 13.88 4.42 14.93
N ASP A 202 15.13 4.58 15.36
CA ASP A 202 15.51 4.43 16.77
C ASP A 202 15.04 5.63 17.63
N GLN A 203 14.43 6.64 16.99
CA GLN A 203 14.00 7.89 17.61
C GLN A 203 12.48 8.02 17.74
N VAL A 204 11.71 7.03 17.28
CA VAL A 204 10.24 7.01 17.33
C VAL A 204 9.74 6.17 18.50
N ASP A 205 8.53 6.46 18.98
CA ASP A 205 7.88 5.72 20.06
C ASP A 205 7.26 4.41 19.58
N TRP A 206 6.75 4.39 18.36
CA TRP A 206 6.08 3.23 17.75
C TRP A 206 6.41 3.05 16.28
N VAL A 207 6.47 1.80 15.85
CA VAL A 207 6.51 1.41 14.44
C VAL A 207 5.19 0.72 14.12
N LEU A 208 4.41 1.29 13.20
CA LEU A 208 3.10 0.80 12.81
C LEU A 208 3.20 0.20 11.40
N ALA A 209 2.92 -1.09 11.24
CA ALA A 209 3.00 -1.75 9.93
C ALA A 209 1.62 -2.07 9.39
N ASN A 210 1.35 -1.68 8.13
CA ASN A 210 0.17 -2.10 7.38
C ASN A 210 0.30 -3.56 6.94
N THR A 211 0.24 -4.47 7.91
CA THR A 211 0.20 -5.92 7.74
C THR A 211 -0.49 -6.52 8.99
N PHE A 212 -0.70 -7.82 9.03
CA PHE A 212 -1.24 -8.52 10.19
C PHE A 212 -0.31 -9.67 10.58
N TYR A 213 -0.24 -9.95 11.88
CA TYR A 213 0.75 -10.87 12.45
C TYR A 213 0.75 -12.25 11.78
N GLU A 214 -0.44 -12.81 11.53
CA GLU A 214 -0.59 -14.14 10.96
C GLU A 214 -0.06 -14.29 9.52
N LEU A 215 0.13 -13.18 8.79
CA LEU A 215 0.67 -13.19 7.42
C LEU A 215 2.19 -13.37 7.39
N GLU A 216 2.88 -12.80 8.38
CA GLU A 216 4.33 -12.63 8.41
C GLU A 216 4.92 -12.90 9.82
N PRO A 217 4.56 -14.00 10.52
CA PRO A 217 4.81 -14.13 11.96
C PRO A 217 6.31 -14.11 12.32
N GLU A 218 7.14 -14.83 11.56
CA GLU A 218 8.57 -14.98 11.86
C GLU A 218 9.34 -13.66 11.73
N VAL A 219 9.10 -12.89 10.65
CA VAL A 219 9.74 -11.59 10.47
C VAL A 219 9.18 -10.56 11.44
N VAL A 220 7.88 -10.60 11.75
CA VAL A 220 7.27 -9.70 12.75
C VAL A 220 7.89 -9.95 14.13
N ASP A 221 8.07 -11.21 14.53
CA ASP A 221 8.70 -11.55 15.81
C ASP A 221 10.16 -11.14 15.88
N TRP A 222 10.90 -11.23 14.76
CA TRP A 222 12.25 -10.69 14.69
C TRP A 222 12.25 -9.17 14.82
N LEU A 223 11.41 -8.47 14.07
CA LEU A 223 11.31 -7.00 14.10
C LEU A 223 10.87 -6.46 15.47
N LYS A 224 9.99 -7.16 16.19
CA LYS A 224 9.57 -6.79 17.56
C LYS A 224 10.72 -6.81 18.58
N LYS A 225 11.83 -7.51 18.30
CA LYS A 225 13.01 -7.50 19.17
C LYS A 225 13.83 -6.23 19.04
N ILE A 226 13.68 -5.51 17.92
CA ILE A 226 14.45 -4.31 17.61
C ILE A 226 13.59 -3.04 17.62
N TRP A 227 12.27 -3.14 17.40
CA TRP A 227 11.35 -2.02 17.35
C TRP A 227 10.14 -2.22 18.25
N SER A 228 9.53 -1.12 18.67
CA SER A 228 8.16 -1.07 19.23
C SER A 228 7.11 -1.30 18.13
N LEU A 229 7.20 -2.45 17.45
CA LEU A 229 6.42 -2.79 16.26
C LEU A 229 5.01 -3.26 16.62
N LYS A 230 4.02 -2.69 15.94
CA LYS A 230 2.61 -3.09 15.98
C LYS A 230 2.10 -3.31 14.55
N THR A 231 1.60 -4.50 14.26
CA THR A 231 0.96 -4.83 12.98
C THR A 231 -0.51 -4.41 13.05
N ILE A 232 -0.91 -3.39 12.29
CA ILE A 232 -2.22 -2.72 12.41
C ILE A 232 -3.11 -2.90 11.18
N GLY A 233 -2.67 -3.69 10.20
CA GLY A 233 -3.36 -3.92 8.94
C GLY A 233 -4.22 -5.20 8.92
N PRO A 234 -4.76 -5.58 7.77
CA PRO A 234 -4.74 -4.80 6.53
C PRO A 234 -5.60 -3.54 6.66
N CYS A 235 -5.07 -2.41 6.20
CA CYS A 235 -5.78 -1.12 6.17
C CYS A 235 -6.74 -1.04 4.96
N VAL A 236 -7.65 -2.01 4.86
CA VAL A 236 -8.74 -2.07 3.86
C VAL A 236 -10.04 -1.56 4.51
N PRO A 237 -10.95 -0.92 3.75
CA PRO A 237 -12.22 -0.43 4.29
C PRO A 237 -13.03 -1.49 5.03
N SER A 238 -13.54 -1.09 6.20
CA SER A 238 -14.20 -1.95 7.18
C SER A 238 -15.38 -2.70 6.56
N MET A 239 -16.11 -2.11 5.61
CA MET A 239 -17.23 -2.77 4.91
C MET A 239 -16.84 -4.11 4.27
N PHE A 240 -15.60 -4.24 3.78
CA PHE A 240 -15.09 -5.46 3.13
C PHE A 240 -14.53 -6.49 4.11
N LEU A 241 -14.25 -6.07 5.35
CA LEU A 241 -13.63 -6.89 6.39
C LEU A 241 -14.60 -7.22 7.52
N ASP A 242 -14.57 -6.43 8.59
CA ASP A 242 -15.22 -6.63 9.89
C ASP A 242 -16.52 -5.84 10.05
N ARG A 243 -16.78 -4.86 9.17
CA ARG A 243 -18.01 -4.03 9.14
C ARG A 243 -18.29 -3.29 10.45
N ARG A 244 -17.25 -2.94 11.19
CA ARG A 244 -17.34 -2.27 12.50
C ARG A 244 -17.36 -0.74 12.37
N ILE A 245 -16.93 -0.19 11.24
CA ILE A 245 -17.00 1.25 10.95
C ILE A 245 -18.12 1.48 9.94
N GLN A 246 -19.12 2.27 10.34
CA GLN A 246 -20.23 2.65 9.49
C GLN A 246 -19.72 3.55 8.34
N ASP A 247 -20.30 3.38 7.14
CA ASP A 247 -20.03 4.20 5.95
C ASP A 247 -18.57 4.19 5.44
N ASP A 248 -17.75 3.24 5.92
CA ASP A 248 -16.39 2.96 5.43
C ASP A 248 -16.42 1.96 4.26
N ASN A 249 -17.02 2.41 3.16
CA ASN A 249 -17.31 1.62 1.95
C ASN A 249 -16.21 1.69 0.88
N ASP A 250 -15.32 2.67 0.97
CA ASP A 250 -14.22 2.91 0.04
C ASP A 250 -13.04 3.59 0.76
N TYR A 251 -11.96 3.88 0.02
CA TYR A 251 -10.77 4.52 0.58
C TYR A 251 -10.92 6.02 0.90
N GLY A 252 -12.02 6.65 0.53
CA GLY A 252 -12.37 8.04 0.82
C GLY A 252 -11.68 9.09 -0.06
N ILE A 253 -10.45 8.87 -0.51
CA ILE A 253 -9.72 9.81 -1.37
C ILE A 253 -9.31 9.10 -2.67
N ASN A 254 -9.62 9.68 -3.83
CA ASN A 254 -9.16 9.15 -5.12
C ASN A 254 -8.55 10.25 -6.01
N ILE A 255 -7.38 9.96 -6.59
CA ILE A 255 -6.74 10.80 -7.61
C ILE A 255 -7.26 10.54 -9.03
N PHE A 256 -8.04 9.49 -9.23
CA PHE A 256 -8.65 9.12 -10.51
C PHE A 256 -10.18 9.07 -10.36
N ASN A 257 -10.90 9.39 -11.43
CA ASN A 257 -12.36 9.23 -11.49
C ASN A 257 -12.70 7.76 -11.70
N PRO A 258 -13.32 7.08 -10.72
CA PRO A 258 -13.67 5.68 -10.87
C PRO A 258 -14.91 5.52 -11.76
N ASN A 259 -14.84 4.64 -12.75
CA ASN A 259 -15.99 4.20 -13.56
C ASN A 259 -16.66 2.97 -12.93
N SER A 260 -16.96 3.03 -11.63
CA SER A 260 -17.38 1.84 -10.87
C SER A 260 -18.72 1.29 -11.33
N GLU A 261 -19.71 2.16 -11.54
CA GLU A 261 -21.07 1.72 -11.89
C GLU A 261 -21.09 0.93 -13.20
N SER A 262 -20.32 1.35 -14.21
CA SER A 262 -20.22 0.60 -15.46
C SER A 262 -19.46 -0.71 -15.31
N CYS A 263 -18.43 -0.76 -14.45
CA CYS A 263 -17.71 -1.99 -14.16
C CYS A 263 -18.61 -3.02 -13.47
N ILE A 264 -19.34 -2.61 -12.43
CA ILE A 264 -20.21 -3.53 -11.67
C ILE A 264 -21.36 -4.01 -12.54
N LYS A 265 -22.07 -3.12 -13.26
CA LYS A 265 -23.13 -3.54 -14.20
C LYS A 265 -22.62 -4.54 -15.25
N TRP A 266 -21.40 -4.35 -15.74
CA TRP A 266 -20.82 -5.29 -16.69
C TRP A 266 -20.50 -6.64 -16.06
N LEU A 267 -20.10 -6.67 -14.78
CA LEU A 267 -19.82 -7.90 -14.03
C LEU A 267 -21.08 -8.68 -13.67
N ASP A 268 -22.20 -8.01 -13.39
CA ASP A 268 -23.48 -8.63 -13.01
C ASP A 268 -23.95 -9.67 -14.06
N ASP A 269 -23.64 -9.42 -15.34
CA ASP A 269 -24.01 -10.29 -16.46
C ASP A 269 -23.00 -11.43 -16.73
N LYS A 270 -22.01 -11.67 -15.85
CA LYS A 270 -20.94 -12.66 -16.07
C LYS A 270 -21.05 -13.86 -15.14
N PRO A 271 -20.75 -15.09 -15.63
CA PRO A 271 -20.72 -16.26 -14.76
C PRO A 271 -19.73 -16.10 -13.60
N LYS A 272 -20.04 -16.73 -12.48
CA LYS A 272 -19.18 -16.77 -11.30
C LYS A 272 -17.76 -17.25 -11.64
N GLY A 273 -16.76 -16.56 -11.13
CA GLY A 273 -15.35 -16.89 -11.29
C GLY A 273 -14.86 -16.96 -12.74
N SER A 274 -15.51 -16.25 -13.67
CA SER A 274 -15.19 -16.28 -15.11
C SER A 274 -14.39 -15.08 -15.61
N VAL A 275 -14.24 -14.03 -14.79
CA VAL A 275 -13.63 -12.75 -15.16
C VAL A 275 -12.20 -12.65 -14.63
N VAL A 276 -11.27 -12.27 -15.50
CA VAL A 276 -9.90 -11.87 -15.14
C VAL A 276 -9.88 -10.36 -14.90
N TYR A 277 -9.50 -9.93 -13.72
CA TYR A 277 -9.24 -8.51 -13.45
C TYR A 277 -7.77 -8.20 -13.65
N VAL A 278 -7.44 -7.07 -14.29
CA VAL A 278 -6.06 -6.70 -14.62
C VAL A 278 -5.81 -5.24 -14.21
N SER A 279 -4.82 -5.03 -13.33
CA SER A 279 -4.42 -3.70 -12.89
C SER A 279 -2.95 -3.66 -12.45
N PHE A 280 -2.22 -2.65 -12.95
CA PHE A 280 -0.82 -2.41 -12.62
C PHE A 280 -0.64 -1.18 -11.70
N GLY A 281 -1.68 -0.83 -10.95
CA GLY A 281 -1.65 0.22 -9.93
C GLY A 281 -1.65 1.64 -10.47
N SER A 282 -1.39 2.60 -9.58
CA SER A 282 -1.50 4.03 -9.86
C SER A 282 -0.25 4.68 -10.46
N ARG A 283 0.92 4.01 -10.35
CA ARG A 283 2.23 4.59 -10.75
C ARG A 283 2.98 3.81 -11.81
N SER A 284 2.86 2.48 -11.86
CA SER A 284 3.70 1.68 -12.75
C SER A 284 3.31 1.92 -14.21
N SER A 285 4.30 2.17 -15.06
CA SER A 285 4.14 2.36 -16.50
C SER A 285 4.74 1.15 -17.23
N LEU A 286 3.96 0.54 -18.12
CA LEU A 286 4.41 -0.63 -18.88
C LEU A 286 5.10 -0.20 -20.18
N SER A 287 5.98 -1.03 -20.72
CA SER A 287 6.47 -0.82 -22.09
C SER A 287 5.35 -1.08 -23.10
N GLU A 288 5.49 -0.55 -24.32
CA GLU A 288 4.58 -0.87 -25.42
C GLU A 288 4.56 -2.37 -25.69
N ASP A 289 5.73 -3.00 -25.79
CA ASP A 289 5.88 -4.46 -25.94
C ASP A 289 5.09 -5.23 -24.86
N GLN A 290 5.25 -4.88 -23.58
CA GLN A 290 4.55 -5.59 -22.51
C GLN A 290 3.03 -5.34 -22.55
N THR A 291 2.61 -4.14 -22.95
CA THR A 291 1.20 -3.78 -23.11
C THR A 291 0.57 -4.59 -24.24
N GLU A 292 1.29 -4.76 -25.35
CA GLU A 292 0.88 -5.59 -26.46
C GLU A 292 0.71 -7.06 -26.06
N GLU A 293 1.69 -7.64 -25.35
CA GLU A 293 1.63 -9.03 -24.89
C GLU A 293 0.45 -9.25 -23.93
N ILE A 294 0.15 -8.30 -23.04
CA ILE A 294 -1.03 -8.36 -22.17
C ILE A 294 -2.32 -8.31 -22.99
N ALA A 295 -2.42 -7.38 -23.94
CA ALA A 295 -3.61 -7.23 -24.77
C ALA A 295 -3.94 -8.54 -25.51
N TYR A 296 -2.95 -9.12 -26.19
CA TYR A 296 -3.18 -10.35 -26.93
C TYR A 296 -3.29 -11.58 -26.04
N GLY A 297 -2.59 -11.65 -24.90
CA GLY A 297 -2.76 -12.74 -23.93
C GLY A 297 -4.19 -12.79 -23.37
N LEU A 298 -4.75 -11.63 -23.02
CA LEU A 298 -6.13 -11.52 -22.55
C LEU A 298 -7.15 -11.88 -23.64
N LYS A 299 -6.89 -11.47 -24.90
CA LYS A 299 -7.76 -11.83 -26.03
C LYS A 299 -7.73 -13.34 -26.32
N ASN A 300 -6.54 -13.94 -26.32
CA ASN A 300 -6.33 -15.34 -26.69
C ASN A 300 -6.87 -16.31 -25.64
N CYS A 301 -6.83 -15.96 -24.35
CA CYS A 301 -7.32 -16.83 -23.29
C CYS A 301 -8.83 -17.11 -23.35
N GLY A 302 -9.59 -16.35 -24.14
CA GLY A 302 -11.03 -16.57 -24.35
C GLY A 302 -11.91 -16.30 -23.13
N ARG A 303 -11.34 -15.77 -22.03
CA ARG A 303 -12.03 -15.39 -20.80
C ARG A 303 -12.60 -13.99 -20.87
N PHE A 304 -13.56 -13.71 -19.99
CA PHE A 304 -14.00 -12.34 -19.75
C PHE A 304 -12.90 -11.59 -19.00
N PHE A 305 -12.69 -10.31 -19.29
CA PHE A 305 -11.71 -9.53 -18.54
C PHE A 305 -12.11 -8.08 -18.36
N ILE A 306 -11.67 -7.50 -17.25
CA ILE A 306 -11.63 -6.05 -17.03
C ILE A 306 -10.17 -5.65 -16.95
N TRP A 307 -9.74 -4.71 -17.80
CA TRP A 307 -8.38 -4.19 -17.78
C TRP A 307 -8.39 -2.69 -17.48
N VAL A 308 -7.77 -2.34 -16.35
CA VAL A 308 -7.55 -0.94 -15.96
C VAL A 308 -6.32 -0.40 -16.67
N VAL A 309 -6.52 0.54 -17.59
CA VAL A 309 -5.48 1.25 -18.32
C VAL A 309 -5.66 2.75 -18.13
N ARG A 310 -4.77 3.37 -17.35
CA ARG A 310 -4.81 4.81 -17.06
C ARG A 310 -4.78 5.62 -18.35
N GLU A 311 -5.35 6.82 -18.33
CA GLU A 311 -5.43 7.69 -19.51
C GLU A 311 -4.07 7.93 -20.17
N SER A 312 -3.02 8.14 -19.36
CA SER A 312 -1.64 8.35 -19.83
C SER A 312 -1.00 7.11 -20.47
N GLU A 313 -1.59 5.93 -20.32
CA GLU A 313 -1.08 4.65 -20.83
C GLU A 313 -1.88 4.14 -22.03
N LYS A 314 -3.05 4.74 -22.34
CA LYS A 314 -3.94 4.27 -23.42
C LYS A 314 -3.28 4.24 -24.79
N SER A 315 -2.35 5.16 -25.07
CA SER A 315 -1.66 5.23 -26.35
C SER A 315 -0.79 4.00 -26.64
N LYS A 316 -0.46 3.20 -25.62
CA LYS A 316 0.35 1.98 -25.73
C LYS A 316 -0.48 0.74 -26.07
N ILE A 317 -1.81 0.82 -25.98
CA ILE A 317 -2.69 -0.27 -26.40
C ILE A 317 -2.58 -0.42 -27.92
N PRO A 318 -2.46 -1.64 -28.47
CA PRO A 318 -2.41 -1.86 -29.91
C PRO A 318 -3.59 -1.21 -30.64
N LYS A 319 -3.31 -0.55 -31.78
CA LYS A 319 -4.35 0.13 -32.58
C LYS A 319 -5.43 -0.85 -33.02
N GLY A 320 -6.70 -0.47 -32.86
CA GLY A 320 -7.83 -1.33 -33.22
C GLY A 320 -8.15 -2.43 -32.20
N PHE A 321 -7.37 -2.56 -31.11
CA PHE A 321 -7.58 -3.64 -30.14
C PHE A 321 -8.94 -3.51 -29.44
N SER A 322 -9.23 -2.32 -28.90
CA SER A 322 -10.45 -2.04 -28.14
C SER A 322 -11.72 -2.28 -28.94
N GLU A 323 -11.69 -2.01 -30.25
CA GLU A 323 -12.80 -2.19 -31.19
C GLU A 323 -13.08 -3.66 -31.50
N THR A 324 -12.16 -4.57 -31.17
CA THR A 324 -12.29 -6.01 -31.43
C THR A 324 -12.68 -6.82 -30.18
N LEU A 325 -13.00 -6.15 -29.07
CA LEU A 325 -13.30 -6.81 -27.79
C LEU A 325 -14.76 -7.24 -27.70
N GLU A 326 -14.99 -8.55 -27.73
CA GLU A 326 -16.31 -9.13 -27.42
C GLU A 326 -16.47 -9.48 -25.93
N LYS A 327 -15.36 -9.84 -25.26
CA LYS A 327 -15.34 -10.33 -23.87
C LYS A 327 -14.56 -9.43 -22.91
N GLY A 328 -14.03 -8.31 -23.39
CA GLY A 328 -13.18 -7.41 -22.62
C GLY A 328 -13.84 -6.07 -22.33
N LEU A 329 -13.59 -5.52 -21.15
CA LEU A 329 -13.91 -4.15 -20.79
C LEU A 329 -12.62 -3.42 -20.38
N ILE A 330 -12.25 -2.36 -21.11
CA ILE A 330 -11.13 -1.50 -20.76
C ILE A 330 -11.65 -0.24 -20.09
N VAL A 331 -11.15 0.09 -18.91
CA VAL A 331 -11.51 1.29 -18.16
C VAL A 331 -10.27 2.07 -17.72
N THR A 332 -10.42 3.37 -17.50
CA THR A 332 -9.33 4.22 -16.99
C THR A 332 -9.05 3.98 -15.52
N TRP A 333 -10.11 3.75 -14.74
CA TRP A 333 -10.06 3.49 -13.30
C TRP A 333 -11.38 2.88 -12.84
N CYS A 334 -11.35 2.08 -11.77
CA CYS A 334 -12.54 1.54 -11.11
C CYS A 334 -12.30 1.36 -9.60
N GLN A 335 -13.37 1.18 -8.83
CA GLN A 335 -13.27 0.76 -7.43
C GLN A 335 -12.84 -0.70 -7.35
N GLN A 336 -11.52 -0.93 -7.29
CA GLN A 336 -10.90 -2.25 -7.28
C GLN A 336 -11.48 -3.18 -6.20
N LEU A 337 -11.80 -2.66 -5.02
CA LEU A 337 -12.41 -3.43 -3.93
C LEU A 337 -13.81 -3.96 -4.27
N GLU A 338 -14.65 -3.17 -4.95
CA GLU A 338 -15.97 -3.61 -5.39
C GLU A 338 -15.84 -4.70 -6.46
N VAL A 339 -14.88 -4.55 -7.39
CA VAL A 339 -14.57 -5.58 -8.40
C VAL A 339 -14.15 -6.89 -7.72
N PHE A 340 -13.23 -6.84 -6.75
CA PHE A 340 -12.82 -8.04 -6.00
C PHE A 340 -13.93 -8.65 -5.14
N ALA A 341 -14.88 -7.85 -4.67
CA ALA A 341 -16.02 -8.35 -3.92
C ALA A 341 -17.06 -9.05 -4.81
N HIS A 342 -17.03 -8.81 -6.12
CA HIS A 342 -17.97 -9.37 -7.08
C HIS A 342 -17.66 -10.85 -7.41
N GLU A 343 -18.68 -11.70 -7.40
CA GLU A 343 -18.50 -13.16 -7.54
C GLU A 343 -18.02 -13.61 -8.93
N ALA A 344 -18.26 -12.80 -9.97
CA ALA A 344 -17.76 -13.06 -11.31
C ALA A 344 -16.23 -13.04 -11.42
N VAL A 345 -15.51 -12.37 -10.52
CA VAL A 345 -14.05 -12.30 -10.58
C VAL A 345 -13.43 -13.64 -10.18
N GLY A 346 -12.65 -14.21 -11.09
CA GLY A 346 -11.97 -15.49 -10.90
C GLY A 346 -10.50 -15.36 -10.54
N CYS A 347 -9.79 -14.35 -11.05
CA CYS A 347 -8.39 -14.08 -10.70
C CYS A 347 -7.98 -12.63 -11.00
N PHE A 348 -6.80 -12.24 -10.48
CA PHE A 348 -6.25 -10.89 -10.60
C PHE A 348 -4.82 -10.90 -11.16
N VAL A 349 -4.62 -10.33 -12.34
CA VAL A 349 -3.29 -10.03 -12.89
C VAL A 349 -2.78 -8.72 -12.29
N THR A 350 -1.65 -8.78 -11.60
CA THR A 350 -1.19 -7.69 -10.74
C THR A 350 0.30 -7.42 -10.83
N HIS A 351 0.64 -6.14 -10.72
CA HIS A 351 1.98 -5.66 -10.45
C HIS A 351 2.52 -6.01 -9.04
N CYS A 352 1.72 -6.66 -8.17
CA CYS A 352 2.13 -7.04 -6.82
C CYS A 352 2.45 -5.86 -5.87
N GLY A 353 1.83 -4.69 -6.09
CA GLY A 353 1.90 -3.58 -5.13
C GLY A 353 1.20 -3.95 -3.82
N TRP A 354 1.77 -3.54 -2.69
CA TRP A 354 1.38 -4.06 -1.38
C TRP A 354 -0.10 -3.90 -1.03
N ASN A 355 -0.70 -2.73 -1.30
CA ASN A 355 -2.14 -2.53 -1.07
C ASN A 355 -2.98 -3.48 -1.92
N SER A 356 -2.73 -3.57 -3.23
CA SER A 356 -3.46 -4.49 -4.13
C SER A 356 -3.30 -5.96 -3.70
N THR A 357 -2.14 -6.34 -3.18
CA THR A 357 -1.89 -7.65 -2.59
C THR A 357 -2.76 -7.89 -1.35
N LEU A 358 -2.78 -6.95 -0.40
CA LEU A 358 -3.62 -7.02 0.80
C LEU A 358 -5.12 -7.04 0.48
N GLU A 359 -5.56 -6.29 -0.53
CA GLU A 359 -6.95 -6.27 -1.01
C GLU A 359 -7.37 -7.63 -1.57
N ALA A 360 -6.56 -8.20 -2.48
CA ALA A 360 -6.83 -9.50 -3.09
C ALA A 360 -6.79 -10.63 -2.05
N LEU A 361 -5.81 -10.63 -1.15
CA LEU A 361 -5.74 -11.50 0.03
C LEU A 361 -7.03 -11.41 0.87
N SER A 362 -7.46 -10.19 1.16
CA SER A 362 -8.61 -9.91 2.02
C SER A 362 -9.96 -10.26 1.41
N LEU A 363 -10.06 -10.29 0.10
CA LEU A 363 -11.28 -10.65 -0.62
C LEU A 363 -11.26 -12.07 -1.20
N GLY A 364 -10.12 -12.76 -1.08
CA GLY A 364 -9.95 -14.16 -1.46
C GLY A 364 -9.82 -14.35 -2.97
N VAL A 365 -9.15 -13.42 -3.63
CA VAL A 365 -8.93 -13.45 -5.09
C VAL A 365 -7.52 -13.98 -5.38
N PRO A 366 -7.37 -15.13 -6.07
CA PRO A 366 -6.06 -15.63 -6.48
C PRO A 366 -5.43 -14.71 -7.54
N MET A 367 -4.09 -14.69 -7.60
CA MET A 367 -3.34 -13.70 -8.37
C MET A 367 -2.43 -14.30 -9.46
N ILE A 368 -2.20 -13.54 -10.51
CA ILE A 368 -1.10 -13.74 -11.46
C ILE A 368 -0.11 -12.62 -11.21
N ALA A 369 1.06 -13.01 -10.69
CA ALA A 369 2.10 -12.09 -10.26
C ALA A 369 2.96 -11.64 -11.45
N MET A 370 2.87 -10.36 -11.80
CA MET A 370 3.68 -9.69 -12.84
C MET A 370 4.37 -8.45 -12.26
N PRO A 371 5.31 -8.62 -11.30
CA PRO A 371 5.96 -7.50 -10.63
C PRO A 371 6.82 -6.68 -11.59
N ILE A 372 6.90 -5.37 -11.36
CA ILE A 372 7.62 -4.44 -12.23
C ILE A 372 8.89 -3.90 -11.55
N TRP A 373 8.76 -3.36 -10.34
CA TRP A 373 9.85 -2.66 -9.65
C TRP A 373 9.61 -2.54 -8.14
N THR A 374 10.52 -1.88 -7.41
CA THR A 374 10.48 -1.65 -5.97
C THR A 374 10.32 -2.98 -5.20
N ASP A 375 9.44 -3.00 -4.20
CA ASP A 375 9.08 -4.12 -3.34
C ASP A 375 8.22 -5.18 -4.03
N GLN A 376 7.71 -4.91 -5.23
CA GLN A 376 6.78 -5.82 -5.93
C GLN A 376 7.40 -7.19 -6.20
N ILE A 377 8.71 -7.23 -6.45
CA ILE A 377 9.47 -8.46 -6.69
C ILE A 377 9.43 -9.37 -5.46
N THR A 378 9.69 -8.79 -4.28
CA THR A 378 9.59 -9.48 -3.00
C THR A 378 8.15 -9.87 -2.69
N ASN A 379 7.18 -8.97 -2.92
CA ASN A 379 5.77 -9.31 -2.74
C ASN A 379 5.36 -10.52 -3.63
N ALA A 380 5.82 -10.54 -4.88
CA ALA A 380 5.60 -11.65 -5.82
C ALA A 380 6.17 -12.98 -5.30
N LYS A 381 7.39 -12.96 -4.75
CA LYS A 381 8.01 -14.12 -4.11
C LYS A 381 7.11 -14.68 -3.00
N PHE A 382 6.61 -13.82 -2.13
CA PHE A 382 5.79 -14.25 -0.99
C PHE A 382 4.40 -14.73 -1.41
N ILE A 383 3.70 -14.06 -2.32
CA ILE A 383 2.36 -14.50 -2.76
C ILE A 383 2.40 -15.84 -3.52
N VAL A 384 3.50 -16.13 -4.24
CA VAL A 384 3.66 -17.37 -5.03
C VAL A 384 4.16 -18.51 -4.14
N ASP A 385 5.28 -18.33 -3.44
CA ASP A 385 5.99 -19.44 -2.79
C ASP A 385 5.62 -19.65 -1.32
N VAL A 386 5.30 -18.56 -0.61
CA VAL A 386 5.05 -18.59 0.83
C VAL A 386 3.56 -18.71 1.12
N TRP A 387 2.75 -17.77 0.64
CA TRP A 387 1.31 -17.73 0.88
C TRP A 387 0.51 -18.57 -0.10
N LYS A 388 1.11 -18.94 -1.24
CA LYS A 388 0.59 -19.86 -2.25
C LYS A 388 -0.82 -19.50 -2.73
N ILE A 389 -0.98 -18.25 -3.14
CA ILE A 389 -2.23 -17.72 -3.70
C ILE A 389 -2.05 -17.20 -5.14
N ALA A 390 -0.88 -17.42 -5.72
CA ALA A 390 -0.55 -16.89 -7.03
C ALA A 390 0.29 -17.85 -7.87
N VAL A 391 0.25 -17.65 -9.18
CA VAL A 391 1.30 -18.09 -10.11
C VAL A 391 2.07 -16.88 -10.61
N LYS A 392 3.33 -17.08 -11.02
CA LYS A 392 4.18 -15.99 -11.54
C LYS A 392 4.13 -15.97 -13.06
N GLY A 393 3.85 -14.79 -13.65
CA GLY A 393 4.09 -14.55 -15.06
C GLY A 393 5.60 -14.51 -15.30
N VAL A 394 6.11 -15.46 -16.07
CA VAL A 394 7.56 -15.60 -16.31
C VAL A 394 7.93 -14.77 -17.54
N GLY A 395 8.78 -13.77 -17.33
CA GLY A 395 9.33 -12.97 -18.42
C GLY A 395 10.39 -13.72 -19.21
N ASP A 396 10.55 -13.34 -20.47
CA ASP A 396 11.69 -13.76 -21.29
C ASP A 396 13.02 -13.11 -20.84
N GLU A 397 14.08 -13.28 -21.61
CA GLU A 397 15.40 -12.69 -21.33
C GLU A 397 15.38 -11.15 -21.22
N LYS A 398 14.38 -10.49 -21.82
CA LYS A 398 14.17 -9.03 -21.72
C LYS A 398 13.25 -8.64 -20.56
N GLY A 399 12.75 -9.63 -19.81
CA GLY A 399 11.78 -9.44 -18.74
C GLY A 399 10.35 -9.23 -19.23
N VAL A 400 10.06 -9.48 -20.51
CA VAL A 400 8.71 -9.33 -21.08
C VAL A 400 7.95 -10.64 -20.89
N VAL A 401 6.83 -10.59 -20.17
CA VAL A 401 5.92 -11.74 -20.03
C VAL A 401 5.10 -11.86 -21.31
N ARG A 402 5.35 -12.93 -22.05
CA ARG A 402 4.73 -13.19 -23.36
C ARG A 402 3.26 -13.59 -23.22
N ARG A 403 2.47 -13.30 -24.26
CA ARG A 403 1.03 -13.57 -24.33
C ARG A 403 0.68 -15.03 -24.04
N GLU A 404 1.51 -15.97 -24.46
CA GLU A 404 1.34 -17.40 -24.17
C GLU A 404 1.51 -17.67 -22.68
N SER A 405 2.50 -17.06 -22.02
CA SER A 405 2.68 -17.19 -20.57
C SER A 405 1.51 -16.58 -19.79
N ILE A 406 0.95 -15.46 -20.26
CA ILE A 406 -0.24 -14.84 -19.65
C ILE A 406 -1.44 -15.76 -19.79
N GLU A 407 -1.65 -16.32 -20.99
CA GLU A 407 -2.72 -17.28 -21.27
C GLU A 407 -2.60 -18.53 -20.39
N ASP A 408 -1.39 -19.10 -20.30
CA ASP A 408 -1.11 -20.27 -19.46
C ASP A 408 -1.35 -19.98 -17.98
N CYS A 409 -0.94 -18.82 -17.47
CA CYS A 409 -1.20 -18.43 -16.08
C CYS A 409 -2.71 -18.30 -15.80
N ILE A 410 -3.48 -17.74 -16.75
CA ILE A 410 -4.93 -17.61 -16.63
C ILE A 410 -5.58 -19.00 -16.59
N ARG A 411 -5.19 -19.90 -17.51
CA ARG A 411 -5.67 -21.28 -17.53
C ARG A 411 -5.31 -22.02 -16.25
N GLU A 412 -4.08 -21.90 -15.78
CA GLU A 412 -3.62 -22.53 -14.54
C GLU A 412 -4.50 -22.16 -13.34
N ILE A 413 -4.81 -20.88 -13.15
CA ILE A 413 -5.67 -20.47 -12.03
C ILE A 413 -7.13 -20.89 -12.23
N MET A 414 -7.64 -20.81 -13.46
CA MET A 414 -9.07 -20.96 -13.72
C MET A 414 -9.53 -22.39 -13.97
N GLU A 415 -8.65 -23.27 -14.46
CA GLU A 415 -9.03 -24.56 -15.08
C GLU A 415 -8.35 -25.78 -14.45
N THR A 416 -7.30 -25.62 -13.65
CA THR A 416 -6.53 -26.76 -13.10
C THR A 416 -6.80 -27.01 -11.62
N GLU A 417 -6.36 -28.17 -11.13
CA GLU A 417 -6.39 -28.53 -9.71
C GLU A 417 -5.53 -27.60 -8.85
N LYS A 418 -4.33 -27.23 -9.33
CA LYS A 418 -3.48 -26.23 -8.67
C LYS A 418 -4.21 -24.90 -8.56
N GLY A 419 -4.93 -24.47 -9.59
CA GLY A 419 -5.80 -23.28 -9.51
C GLY A 419 -6.83 -23.35 -8.39
N ASN A 420 -7.43 -24.53 -8.15
CA ASN A 420 -8.35 -24.75 -7.03
C ASN A 420 -7.63 -24.70 -5.67
N GLU A 421 -6.41 -25.23 -5.56
CA GLU A 421 -5.59 -25.08 -4.34
C GLU A 421 -5.29 -23.61 -4.03
N LEU A 422 -4.89 -22.83 -5.03
CA LEU A 422 -4.62 -21.39 -4.88
C LEU A 422 -5.88 -20.63 -4.43
N LYS A 423 -7.04 -20.96 -4.99
CA LYS A 423 -8.35 -20.40 -4.57
C LYS A 423 -8.67 -20.75 -3.12
N ASN A 424 -8.45 -22.00 -2.70
CA ASN A 424 -8.66 -22.42 -1.31
C ASN A 424 -7.73 -21.66 -0.34
N ASN A 425 -6.47 -21.47 -0.72
CA ASN A 425 -5.52 -20.65 0.05
C ASN A 425 -5.96 -19.19 0.11
N ALA A 426 -6.46 -18.62 -1.00
CA ALA A 426 -6.98 -17.26 -1.01
C ALA A 426 -8.19 -17.09 -0.06
N ILE A 427 -9.12 -18.06 -0.04
CA ILE A 427 -10.25 -18.08 0.90
C ILE A 427 -9.77 -18.20 2.36
N LYS A 428 -8.76 -19.02 2.62
CA LYS A 428 -8.13 -19.11 3.95
C LYS A 428 -7.62 -17.76 4.40
N TRP A 429 -6.84 -17.06 3.56
CA TRP A 429 -6.29 -15.75 3.90
C TRP A 429 -7.35 -14.67 4.07
N LYS A 430 -8.42 -14.69 3.26
CA LYS A 430 -9.61 -13.85 3.45
C LYS A 430 -10.21 -13.99 4.84
N ASN A 431 -10.32 -15.22 5.34
CA ASN A 431 -10.88 -15.46 6.68
C ASN A 431 -9.93 -15.03 7.80
N VAL A 432 -8.62 -15.26 7.62
CA VAL A 432 -7.60 -14.84 8.59
C VAL A 432 -7.51 -13.31 8.67
N SER A 433 -7.49 -12.61 7.54
CA SER A 433 -7.39 -11.15 7.51
C SER A 433 -8.62 -10.45 8.10
N LYS A 434 -9.82 -11.03 7.89
CA LYS A 434 -11.04 -10.56 8.58
C LYS A 434 -10.93 -10.74 10.08
N LYS A 435 -10.50 -11.91 10.53
CA LYS A 435 -10.34 -12.21 11.96
C LYS A 435 -9.27 -11.33 12.62
N SER A 436 -8.22 -10.92 11.91
CA SER A 436 -7.16 -10.10 12.50
C SER A 436 -7.61 -8.69 12.85
N VAL A 437 -8.53 -8.10 12.06
CA VAL A 437 -9.06 -6.74 12.31
C VAL A 437 -10.37 -6.71 13.10
N ASP A 438 -11.07 -7.84 13.20
CA ASP A 438 -12.27 -7.97 14.02
C ASP A 438 -11.95 -7.85 15.52
N GLU A 439 -12.98 -7.69 16.34
CA GLU A 439 -12.83 -7.48 17.78
C GLU A 439 -12.00 -8.58 18.45
N GLY A 440 -10.91 -8.19 19.11
CA GLY A 440 -9.99 -9.12 19.75
C GLY A 440 -9.02 -9.85 18.79
N GLY A 441 -9.07 -9.52 17.50
CA GLY A 441 -8.07 -9.92 16.49
C GLY A 441 -6.68 -9.34 16.78
N SER A 442 -5.65 -9.88 16.12
CA SER A 442 -4.25 -9.48 16.34
C SER A 442 -4.02 -8.00 16.04
N SER A 443 -4.56 -7.49 14.93
CA SER A 443 -4.47 -6.09 14.55
C SER A 443 -5.33 -5.20 15.43
N ASP A 444 -6.58 -5.59 15.73
CA ASP A 444 -7.44 -4.83 16.66
C ASP A 444 -6.76 -4.64 18.03
N LYS A 445 -6.16 -5.70 18.58
CA LYS A 445 -5.40 -5.66 19.83
C LYS A 445 -4.21 -4.70 19.75
N ASN A 446 -3.42 -4.77 18.68
CA ASN A 446 -2.29 -3.87 18.48
C ASN A 446 -2.73 -2.39 18.39
N ILE A 447 -3.85 -2.10 17.72
CA ILE A 447 -4.42 -0.75 17.65
C ILE A 447 -4.88 -0.30 19.04
N VAL A 448 -5.59 -1.15 19.77
CA VAL A 448 -6.03 -0.85 21.15
C VAL A 448 -4.85 -0.61 22.08
N GLU A 449 -3.78 -1.40 21.95
CA GLU A 449 -2.56 -1.25 22.73
C GLU A 449 -1.86 0.09 22.42
N PHE A 450 -1.70 0.43 21.15
CA PHE A 450 -1.19 1.74 20.72
C PHE A 450 -1.98 2.90 21.34
N VAL A 451 -3.32 2.84 21.22
CA VAL A 451 -4.22 3.86 21.78
C VAL A 451 -4.07 3.96 23.29
N ASN A 452 -4.08 2.82 24.00
CA ASN A 452 -3.95 2.80 25.45
C ASN A 452 -2.60 3.34 25.92
N GLU A 453 -1.51 2.99 25.25
CA GLU A 453 -0.18 3.52 25.55
C GLU A 453 -0.13 5.04 25.36
N LEU A 454 -0.68 5.57 24.26
CA LEU A 454 -0.78 7.01 24.02
C LEU A 454 -1.59 7.72 25.12
N MET A 455 -2.76 7.19 25.47
CA MET A 455 -3.62 7.71 26.53
C MET A 455 -2.93 7.73 27.90
N LEU A 456 -2.17 6.67 28.23
CA LEU A 456 -1.45 6.56 29.51
C LEU A 456 -0.27 7.53 29.59
N ARG A 457 0.46 7.66 28.49
CA ARG A 457 1.61 8.57 28.37
C ARG A 457 1.21 10.04 28.46
N ARG A 458 0.05 10.40 27.91
CA ARG A 458 -0.54 11.75 28.06
C ARG A 458 -0.81 12.13 29.52
N LYS A 459 -1.26 11.18 30.36
CA LYS A 459 -1.59 11.45 31.79
C LYS A 459 -0.37 11.70 32.69
N LYS A 460 0.85 11.51 32.18
CA LYS A 460 2.09 11.70 32.95
C LYS A 460 2.65 13.13 32.90
N PHE A 461 2.07 13.98 32.06
CA PHE A 461 2.30 15.42 31.97
C PHE A 461 1.02 16.14 32.40
#